data_AF-A0A2D4Q4P6-F1
#
_entry.id   AF-A0A2D4Q4P6-F1
#
_cell.length_a   1.000
_cell.length_b   1.000
_cell.length_c   1.000
_cell.angle_alpha   90.00
_cell.angle_beta   90.00
_cell.angle_gamma   90.00
#
_symmetry.space_group_name_H-M   'P 1'
#
loop_
_entity.id
_entity.type
_entity.pdbx_description
1 polymer ?
#
loop_
_entity_poly.entity_id
_entity_poly.type
_entity_poly.pdbx_seq_one_letter_code
_entity_poly.pdbx_strand_id
1 'polypeptide(L)'
;AKYESAYRAIVWKIYRLPDKNANPDHLHSLSFKLELGSDQEIPSDWCPFAVVQFVVSDACASGTEVKSWGIDRDVQPQKHVIQKACYNCQVEIEKKWIRLEGEDPNKSGDCDIQ
;
A
#
# COMPACT_ATOMS: atom_id res chain seq x y z
N ALA A 1 3.27 10.32 -2.48
CA ALA A 1 3.69 9.15 -3.28
C ALA A 1 4.98 9.53 -4.00
N LYS A 2 5.90 8.59 -4.20
CA LYS A 2 7.06 8.85 -5.07
C LYS A 2 7.49 7.58 -5.78
N TYR A 3 8.00 7.72 -6.99
CA TYR A 3 8.67 6.61 -7.67
C TYR A 3 9.99 6.31 -6.94
N GLU A 4 10.20 5.05 -6.59
CA GLU A 4 11.45 4.57 -5.98
C GLU A 4 12.11 3.57 -6.95
N SER A 5 13.22 3.99 -7.55
CA SER A 5 13.92 3.21 -8.59
C SER A 5 14.39 1.84 -8.12
N ALA A 6 14.76 1.71 -6.85
CA ALA A 6 15.13 0.43 -6.24
C ALA A 6 14.01 -0.62 -6.31
N TYR A 7 12.75 -0.19 -6.31
CA TYR A 7 11.58 -1.06 -6.40
C TYR A 7 10.90 -1.00 -7.77
N ARG A 8 11.35 -0.08 -8.64
CA ARG A 8 10.71 0.25 -9.92
C ARG A 8 9.20 0.48 -9.79
N ALA A 9 8.79 1.08 -8.67
CA ALA A 9 7.39 1.21 -8.28
C ALA A 9 7.10 2.58 -7.65
N ILE A 10 5.83 2.98 -7.69
CA ILE A 10 5.33 4.13 -6.93
C ILE A 10 5.09 3.67 -5.50
N VAL A 11 5.76 4.30 -4.55
CA VAL A 11 5.68 3.95 -3.13
C VAL A 11 4.93 5.04 -2.37
N TRP A 12 3.92 4.62 -1.62
CA TRP A 12 3.26 5.43 -0.60
C TRP A 12 3.84 5.07 0.77
N LYS A 13 4.59 6.00 1.38
CA LYS A 13 5.04 5.88 2.77
C LYS A 13 4.06 6.62 3.68
N ILE A 14 3.31 5.87 4.47
CA ILE A 14 2.33 6.39 5.43
C ILE A 14 2.89 6.15 6.83
N TYR A 15 3.34 7.21 7.51
CA TYR A 15 4.00 7.09 8.81
C TYR A 15 3.04 6.81 9.96
N ARG A 16 1.80 7.29 9.84
CA ARG A 16 0.75 7.10 10.83
C ARG A 16 -0.56 6.86 10.10
N LEU A 17 -1.17 5.70 10.38
CA LEU A 17 -2.53 5.43 9.93
C LEU A 17 -3.51 6.26 10.78
N PRO A 18 -4.70 6.59 10.22
CA PRO A 18 -5.77 7.21 10.99
C PRO A 18 -6.04 6.44 12.28
N ASP A 19 -6.29 7.16 13.39
CA ASP A 19 -6.55 6.51 14.67
C ASP A 19 -7.79 5.61 14.56
N LYS A 20 -7.82 4.50 15.30
CA LYS A 20 -8.89 3.49 15.33
C LYS A 20 -10.29 4.08 15.67
N ASN A 21 -10.35 5.33 16.12
CA ASN A 21 -11.56 6.11 16.42
C ASN A 21 -12.04 7.00 15.26
N ALA A 22 -11.39 6.95 14.10
CA ALA A 22 -11.99 7.50 12.89
C ALA A 22 -13.33 6.77 12.64
N ASN A 23 -14.37 7.52 12.29
CA ASN A 23 -15.68 6.96 12.00
C ASN A 23 -15.51 5.75 11.04
N PRO A 24 -15.98 4.53 11.42
CA PRO A 24 -15.88 3.34 10.57
C PRO A 24 -16.49 3.53 9.18
N ASP A 25 -17.36 4.54 9.01
CA ASP A 25 -17.97 4.91 7.73
C ASP A 25 -17.07 5.76 6.82
N HIS A 26 -15.90 6.22 7.30
CA HIS A 26 -14.98 7.01 6.50
C HIS A 26 -13.97 6.11 5.77
N LEU A 27 -14.29 5.78 4.52
CA LEU A 27 -13.39 5.04 3.64
C LEU A 27 -12.20 5.91 3.23
N HIS A 28 -10.98 5.43 3.48
CA HIS A 28 -9.76 6.05 2.99
C HIS A 28 -9.38 5.46 1.63
N SER A 29 -9.12 6.33 0.64
CA SER A 29 -8.67 5.94 -0.70
C SER A 29 -7.32 6.57 -1.02
N LEU A 30 -6.46 5.80 -1.71
CA LEU A 30 -5.21 6.26 -2.31
C LEU A 30 -5.37 6.20 -3.82
N SER A 31 -5.20 7.33 -4.50
CA SER A 31 -5.31 7.41 -5.95
C SER A 31 -4.05 8.04 -6.53
N PHE A 32 -3.61 7.54 -7.69
CA PHE A 32 -2.48 8.09 -8.42
C PHE A 32 -2.88 8.25 -9.89
N LYS A 33 -2.74 9.46 -10.42
CA LYS A 33 -2.90 9.73 -11.84
C LYS A 33 -1.52 9.67 -12.50
N LEU A 34 -1.36 8.75 -13.44
CA LEU A 34 -0.18 8.68 -14.30
C LEU A 34 -0.53 9.32 -15.64
N GLU A 35 0.27 10.29 -16.07
CA GLU A 35 0.18 10.87 -17.40
C GLU A 35 1.29 10.24 -18.25
N LEU A 36 0.90 9.61 -19.35
CA LEU A 36 1.80 8.94 -20.28
C LEU A 36 2.01 9.83 -21.50
N GLY A 37 3.24 9.91 -21.99
CA GLY A 37 3.53 10.47 -23.31
C GLY A 37 2.89 9.63 -24.42
N SER A 38 2.79 10.19 -25.63
CA SER A 38 2.20 9.48 -26.79
C SER A 38 2.94 8.20 -27.18
N ASP A 39 4.21 8.09 -26.81
CA ASP A 39 5.11 6.96 -27.01
C ASP A 39 5.21 6.04 -25.78
N GLN A 40 4.49 6.34 -24.71
CA GLN A 40 4.54 5.61 -23.45
C GLN A 40 3.27 4.79 -23.24
N GLU A 41 3.45 3.49 -23.03
CA GLU A 41 2.35 2.57 -22.76
C GLU A 41 2.57 1.82 -21.45
N ILE A 42 1.46 1.37 -20.86
CA ILE A 42 1.52 0.42 -19.75
C ILE A 42 1.88 -0.95 -20.34
N PRO A 43 2.94 -1.63 -19.88
CA PRO A 43 3.32 -2.95 -20.38
C PRO A 43 2.17 -3.96 -20.29
N SER A 44 2.05 -4.85 -21.28
CA SER A 44 0.98 -5.86 -21.32
C SER A 44 1.10 -6.92 -20.21
N ASP A 45 2.31 -7.15 -19.71
CA ASP A 45 2.63 -8.03 -18.58
C ASP A 45 2.53 -7.30 -17.22
N TRP A 46 2.13 -6.02 -17.21
CA TRP A 46 2.01 -5.27 -15.97
C TRP A 46 0.90 -5.83 -15.08
N CYS A 47 1.29 -6.23 -13.86
CA CYS A 47 0.41 -6.77 -12.85
C CYS A 47 -0.17 -5.64 -11.98
N PRO A 48 -1.49 -5.43 -11.95
CA PRO A 48 -2.11 -4.30 -11.25
C PRO A 48 -2.35 -4.60 -9.78
N PHE A 49 -1.28 -4.97 -9.08
CA PHE A 49 -1.36 -5.25 -7.66
C PHE A 49 -0.46 -4.30 -6.89
N ALA A 50 -0.96 -3.85 -5.75
CA ALA A 50 -0.16 -3.13 -4.76
C ALA A 50 0.26 -4.11 -3.66
N VAL A 51 1.55 -4.06 -3.30
CA VAL A 51 2.04 -4.69 -2.07
C VAL A 51 1.81 -3.70 -0.93
N VAL A 52 1.10 -4.15 0.11
CA VAL A 52 0.77 -3.34 1.28
C VAL A 52 1.42 -3.97 2.50
N GLN A 53 2.26 -3.17 3.17
CA GLN A 53 2.98 -3.57 4.37
C GLN A 53 2.68 -2.58 5.49
N PHE A 54 2.22 -3.09 6.63
CA PHE A 54 1.92 -2.27 7.80
C PHE A 54 2.08 -3.05 9.10
N VAL A 55 2.28 -2.31 10.19
CA VAL A 55 2.37 -2.84 11.54
C VAL A 55 1.23 -2.28 12.36
N VAL A 56 0.52 -3.16 13.07
CA VAL A 56 -0.52 -2.78 14.04
C VAL A 56 0.05 -3.02 15.44
N SER A 57 0.16 -1.96 16.22
CA SER A 57 0.52 -2.04 17.65
C SER A 57 -0.63 -2.64 18.45
N ASP A 58 -0.29 -3.29 19.57
CA ASP A 58 -1.26 -3.88 20.51
C ASP A 58 -2.21 -4.89 19.82
N ALA A 59 -1.69 -5.57 18.80
CA ALA A 59 -2.40 -6.60 18.04
C ALA A 59 -1.55 -7.87 17.92
N CYS A 60 -2.22 -9.02 17.84
CA CYS A 60 -1.61 -10.32 17.63
C CYS A 60 -2.36 -11.05 16.51
N ALA A 61 -1.68 -11.35 15.40
CA ALA A 61 -2.31 -11.96 14.23
C ALA A 61 -2.85 -13.38 14.52
N SER A 62 -2.19 -14.13 15.41
CA SER A 62 -2.59 -15.49 15.81
C SER A 62 -3.53 -15.53 17.02
N GLY A 63 -3.80 -14.38 17.65
CA GLY A 63 -4.51 -14.33 18.94
C GLY A 63 -3.73 -14.95 20.12
N THR A 64 -2.43 -15.20 19.96
CA THR A 64 -1.59 -15.73 21.04
C THR A 64 -1.40 -14.69 22.15
N GLU A 65 -1.57 -15.11 23.40
CA GLU A 65 -1.43 -14.26 24.59
C GLU A 65 -0.32 -14.75 25.52
N VAL A 66 0.44 -13.80 26.08
CA VAL A 66 1.43 -14.08 27.12
C VAL A 66 0.70 -14.16 28.45
N LYS A 67 0.49 -15.38 28.96
CA LYS A 67 -0.19 -15.61 30.25
C LYS A 67 0.74 -15.40 31.44
N SER A 68 1.99 -15.84 31.35
CA SER A 68 2.97 -15.70 32.41
C SER A 68 4.40 -15.71 31.86
N TRP A 69 5.28 -14.99 32.55
CA TRP A 69 6.72 -15.01 32.33
C TRP A 69 7.40 -14.52 33.61
N GLY A 70 8.55 -15.10 33.95
CA GLY A 70 9.23 -14.82 35.20
C GLY A 70 10.59 -15.50 35.26
N ILE A 71 11.33 -15.16 36.31
CA ILE A 71 12.61 -15.78 36.63
C ILE A 71 12.49 -16.51 37.96
N ASP A 72 13.30 -17.54 38.15
CA ASP A 72 13.40 -18.30 39.40
C ASP A 72 14.27 -17.54 40.43
N ARG A 73 13.73 -16.42 40.91
CA ARG A 73 14.32 -15.55 41.94
C ARG A 73 13.23 -14.85 42.73
N ASP A 74 13.49 -14.60 44.01
CA ASP A 74 12.58 -13.86 44.89
C ASP A 74 12.35 -12.41 44.44
N VAL A 75 13.38 -11.76 43.91
CA VAL A 75 13.28 -10.40 43.37
C VAL A 75 12.94 -10.46 41.89
N GLN A 76 11.75 -9.96 41.52
CA GLN A 76 11.29 -9.91 40.14
C GLN A 76 11.67 -8.57 39.46
N PRO A 77 12.18 -8.60 38.22
CA PRO A 77 12.47 -7.38 37.46
C PRO A 77 11.20 -6.74 36.91
N GLN A 78 11.32 -5.49 36.42
CA GLN A 78 10.26 -4.82 35.68
C GLN A 78 9.94 -5.57 34.38
N LYS A 79 8.65 -5.76 34.10
CA LYS A 79 8.14 -6.56 32.98
C LYS A 79 7.44 -5.65 31.98
N HIS A 80 7.87 -5.71 30.71
CA HIS A 80 7.21 -5.05 29.60
C HIS A 80 6.93 -6.06 28.49
N VAL A 81 5.66 -6.13 28.07
CA VAL A 81 5.24 -6.93 26.92
C VAL A 81 4.74 -5.96 25.85
N ILE A 82 5.25 -6.12 24.63
CA ILE A 82 4.84 -5.33 23.48
C ILE A 82 4.34 -6.30 22.42
N GLN A 83 3.07 -6.17 22.04
CA GLN A 83 2.49 -6.95 20.95
C GLN A 83 2.46 -6.10 19.68
N LYS A 84 2.86 -6.71 18.56
CA LYS A 84 2.81 -6.12 17.23
C LYS A 84 2.44 -7.18 16.23
N ALA A 85 1.50 -6.85 15.36
CA ALA A 85 1.15 -7.67 14.20
C ALA A 85 1.69 -7.00 12.93
N CYS A 86 2.50 -7.75 12.17
CA CYS A 86 3.05 -7.31 10.90
C CYS A 86 2.24 -7.95 9.77
N TYR A 87 1.73 -7.14 8.86
CA TYR A 87 0.95 -7.59 7.72
C TYR A 87 1.70 -7.31 6.42
N ASN A 88 1.65 -8.29 5.52
CA ASN A 88 2.13 -8.18 4.15
C ASN A 88 1.07 -8.81 3.25
N CYS A 89 0.36 -7.99 2.50
CA CYS A 89 -0.69 -8.45 1.59
C CYS A 89 -0.54 -7.83 0.21
N GLN A 90 -1.12 -8.51 -0.76
CA GLN A 90 -1.24 -8.05 -2.13
C GLN A 90 -2.70 -7.72 -2.40
N VAL A 91 -2.97 -6.51 -2.87
CA VAL A 91 -4.33 -6.02 -3.18
C VAL A 91 -4.40 -5.61 -4.63
N GLU A 92 -5.52 -5.91 -5.29
CA GLU A 92 -5.77 -5.48 -6.66
C GLU A 92 -6.03 -3.96 -6.71
N ILE A 93 -5.49 -3.32 -7.75
CA ILE A 93 -5.64 -1.89 -7.99
C ILE A 93 -6.80 -1.68 -8.96
N GLU A 94 -7.78 -0.86 -8.56
CA GLU A 94 -8.85 -0.42 -9.44
C GLU A 94 -8.26 0.42 -10.60
N LYS A 95 -8.60 0.07 -11.85
CA LYS A 95 -8.20 0.81 -13.05
C LYS A 95 -9.37 1.64 -13.57
N LYS A 96 -9.17 2.96 -13.69
CA LYS A 96 -10.09 3.87 -14.37
C LYS A 96 -9.34 4.62 -15.47
N TRP A 97 -9.70 4.36 -16.73
CA TRP A 97 -9.18 5.11 -17.88
C TRP A 97 -9.90 6.46 -17.94
N ILE A 98 -9.14 7.55 -17.81
CA ILE A 98 -9.65 8.90 -17.95
C ILE A 98 -9.28 9.36 -19.36
N ARG A 99 -10.26 9.36 -20.28
CA ARG A 99 -10.08 9.94 -21.61
C ARG A 99 -10.01 11.47 -21.46
N LEU A 100 -9.02 12.10 -22.07
CA LEU A 100 -8.93 13.55 -22.11
C LEU A 100 -9.93 14.05 -23.18
N GLU A 101 -10.73 15.05 -22.81
CA GLU A 101 -11.76 15.62 -23.70
C GLU A 101 -11.07 16.25 -24.92
N GLY A 102 -11.33 15.73 -26.13
CA GLY A 102 -10.71 16.18 -27.39
C GLY A 102 -9.95 15.09 -28.19
N GLU A 103 -9.83 13.88 -27.66
CA GLU A 103 -9.26 12.73 -28.39
C GLU A 103 -10.31 12.13 -29.35
N ASP A 104 -10.10 12.32 -30.65
CA ASP A 104 -10.96 11.81 -31.72
C ASP A 104 -10.88 10.27 -31.74
N PRO A 105 -11.99 9.52 -31.57
CA PRO A 105 -11.98 8.06 -31.46
C PRO A 105 -11.49 7.33 -32.72
N ASN A 106 -11.22 8.05 -33.82
CA ASN A 106 -10.75 7.50 -35.09
C ASN A 106 -9.33 7.95 -35.49
N LYS A 107 -8.62 8.71 -34.66
CA LYS A 107 -7.22 9.03 -34.91
C LYS A 107 -6.34 7.88 -34.47
N SER A 108 -6.07 6.95 -35.37
CA SER A 108 -4.86 6.14 -35.29
C SER A 108 -3.66 7.08 -35.17
N GLY A 109 -2.78 6.84 -34.18
CA GLY A 109 -1.52 7.56 -34.06
C GLY A 109 -0.73 7.40 -35.36
N ASP A 110 -0.71 8.45 -36.17
CA ASP A 110 0.08 8.49 -37.38
C ASP A 110 1.54 8.67 -36.93
N CYS A 111 2.25 7.55 -36.79
CA CYS A 111 3.70 7.57 -36.80
C CYS A 111 4.13 7.82 -38.24
N ASP A 112 4.19 9.08 -38.64
CA ASP A 112 4.98 9.47 -39.81
C ASP A 112 6.46 9.22 -39.49
N ILE A 113 6.96 8.10 -40.00
CA ILE A 113 8.40 7.84 -40.07
C ILE A 113 8.92 8.70 -41.23
N GLN A 114 9.65 9.77 -40.91
CA GLN A 114 10.50 10.48 -41.87
C GLN A 114 11.98 10.23 -41.59
#